data_AF-A0A255Z0Y4-F1
#
_entry.id   AF-A0A255Z0Y4-F1
#
_cell.length_a   1.000
_cell.length_b   1.000
_cell.length_c   1.000
_cell.angle_alpha   90.00
_cell.angle_beta   90.00
_cell.angle_gamma   90.00
#
_symmetry.space_group_name_H-M   'P 1'
#
loop_
_entity.id
_entity.type
_entity.pdbx_description
1 polymer ?
#
loop_
_entity_poly.entity_id
_entity_poly.type
_entity_poly.pdbx_seq_one_letter_code
_entity_poly.pdbx_strand_id
1 'polypeptide(L)'
;MSKYIHGIYALIFIGLISTVVICFHNNDVLEARINTLVKYADADKLNSDKSFKEDYYIQQQEKDTTLILWLVPIIFTSLGIFSFITFEQRLRKLEEDERTKHEKHIENYTGLHKSILDLKSEYCFENAWVNFSKSTDMFYNNNLDWYVHFTITGCKYLSDYIVRQYEVENLKGSKRAKEIIFERLTEVISRISEFNEVKDVEPIVTAQYIKEIRDMGETDINKCLSKIDAKLIKKD
;
A
#
# COMPACT_ATOMS: atom_id res chain seq x y z
N MET A 1 -25.09 12.11 18.06
CA MET A 1 -25.21 12.55 19.47
C MET A 1 -23.99 13.32 19.97
N SER A 2 -22.75 12.81 19.83
CA SER A 2 -21.53 13.48 20.34
C SER A 2 -21.37 14.96 19.96
N LYS A 3 -21.63 15.36 18.70
CA LYS A 3 -21.49 16.77 18.25
C LYS A 3 -22.42 17.76 18.95
N TYR A 4 -23.65 17.34 19.30
CA TYR A 4 -24.62 18.19 19.98
C TYR A 4 -24.25 18.42 21.44
N ILE A 5 -23.64 17.40 22.08
CA ILE A 5 -23.17 17.47 23.45
C ILE A 5 -22.02 18.48 23.57
N HIS A 6 -21.07 18.48 22.62
CA HIS A 6 -19.98 19.46 22.60
C HIS A 6 -20.48 20.90 22.38
N GLY A 7 -21.51 21.10 21.54
CA GLY A 7 -22.13 22.41 21.35
C GLY A 7 -22.84 22.94 22.61
N ILE A 8 -23.52 22.06 23.36
CA ILE A 8 -24.16 22.42 24.63
C ILE A 8 -23.11 22.79 25.68
N TYR A 9 -22.02 22.03 25.80
CA TYR A 9 -20.92 22.36 26.71
C TYR A 9 -20.26 23.69 26.38
N ALA A 10 -20.03 23.99 25.09
CA ALA A 10 -19.48 25.27 24.67
C ALA A 10 -20.40 26.45 25.05
N LEU A 11 -21.72 26.31 24.88
CA LEU A 11 -22.70 27.33 25.28
C LEU A 11 -22.72 27.55 26.79
N ILE A 12 -22.68 26.48 27.58
CA ILE A 12 -22.63 26.56 29.05
C ILE A 12 -21.33 27.25 29.49
N PHE A 13 -20.20 26.92 28.87
CA PHE A 13 -18.90 27.50 29.20
C PHE A 13 -18.83 28.99 28.84
N ILE A 14 -19.36 29.39 27.67
CA ILE A 14 -19.49 30.80 27.27
C ILE A 14 -20.42 31.55 28.23
N GLY A 15 -21.54 30.95 28.63
CA GLY A 15 -22.47 31.54 29.59
C GLY A 15 -21.84 31.75 30.97
N LEU A 16 -21.08 30.76 31.46
CA LEU A 16 -20.32 30.87 32.72
C LEU A 16 -19.26 31.95 32.66
N ILE A 17 -18.45 32.00 31.59
CA ILE A 17 -17.45 33.06 31.40
C ILE A 17 -18.12 34.43 31.35
N SER A 18 -19.21 34.58 30.59
CA SER A 18 -19.94 35.85 30.48
C SER A 18 -20.47 36.31 31.83
N THR A 19 -20.98 35.38 32.65
CA THR A 19 -21.48 35.67 33.99
C THR A 19 -20.35 36.12 34.92
N VAL A 20 -19.19 35.46 34.88
CA VAL A 20 -18.00 35.86 35.65
C VAL A 20 -17.53 37.25 35.24
N VAL A 21 -17.50 37.55 33.94
CA VAL A 21 -17.13 38.87 33.39
C VAL A 21 -18.09 39.95 33.86
N ILE A 22 -19.40 39.71 33.79
CA ILE A 22 -20.42 40.67 34.25
C ILE A 22 -20.29 40.92 35.75
N CYS A 23 -20.13 39.87 36.56
CA CYS A 23 -19.96 40.00 38.00
C CYS A 23 -18.67 40.75 38.36
N PHE A 24 -17.57 40.47 37.65
CA PHE A 24 -16.29 41.13 37.86
C PHE A 24 -16.37 42.62 37.49
N HIS A 25 -16.95 42.95 36.32
CA HIS A 25 -17.20 44.32 35.88
C HIS A 25 -18.04 45.10 36.90
N ASN A 26 -19.15 44.52 37.39
CA ASN A 26 -20.01 45.18 38.36
C ASN A 26 -19.30 45.44 39.70
N ASN A 27 -18.46 44.50 40.13
CA ASN A 27 -17.68 44.66 41.36
C ASN A 27 -16.60 45.74 41.20
N ASP A 28 -15.94 45.76 40.04
CA ASP A 28 -14.91 46.74 39.68
C ASP A 28 -15.45 48.16 39.58
N VAL A 29 -16.64 48.32 38.98
CA VAL A 29 -17.40 49.56 38.91
C VAL A 29 -17.77 50.06 40.31
N LEU A 30 -18.21 49.16 41.18
CA LEU A 30 -18.56 49.50 42.57
C LEU A 30 -17.31 49.96 43.34
N GLU A 31 -16.19 49.25 43.19
CA GLU A 31 -14.93 49.59 43.82
C GLU A 31 -14.37 50.93 43.30
N ALA A 32 -14.41 51.17 41.99
CA ALA A 32 -14.01 52.45 41.40
C ALA A 32 -14.87 53.61 41.94
N ARG A 33 -16.19 53.40 42.09
CA ARG A 33 -17.10 54.38 42.69
C ARG A 33 -16.77 54.66 44.16
N ILE A 34 -16.49 53.62 44.94
CA ILE A 34 -16.10 53.74 46.36
C ILE A 34 -14.77 54.47 46.49
N ASN A 35 -13.74 54.08 45.73
CA ASN A 35 -12.41 54.70 45.77
C ASN A 35 -12.46 56.18 45.35
N THR A 36 -13.28 56.51 44.35
CA THR A 36 -13.47 57.91 43.94
C THR A 36 -14.21 58.70 45.02
N LEU A 37 -15.26 58.13 45.65
CA LEU A 37 -15.96 58.79 46.77
C LEU A 37 -15.05 59.05 47.97
N VAL A 38 -14.19 58.10 48.33
CA VAL A 38 -13.21 58.23 49.42
C VAL A 38 -12.19 59.33 49.11
N LYS A 39 -11.72 59.43 47.87
CA LYS A 39 -10.75 60.45 47.41
C LYS A 39 -11.27 61.89 47.54
N TYR A 40 -12.59 62.08 47.44
CA TYR A 40 -13.24 63.40 47.51
C TYR A 40 -14.03 63.63 48.83
N ALA A 41 -13.82 62.80 49.85
CA ALA A 41 -14.53 62.87 51.13
C ALA A 41 -14.14 64.10 52.00
N ASP A 42 -12.92 64.62 51.86
CA ASP A 42 -12.41 65.80 52.57
C ASP A 42 -11.87 66.85 51.58
N ALA A 43 -12.72 67.72 51.02
CA ALA A 43 -12.32 69.05 50.52
C ALA A 43 -13.50 69.89 50.01
N ASP A 44 -13.50 71.16 50.40
CA ASP A 44 -14.26 72.31 49.85
C ASP A 44 -14.01 72.59 48.33
N LYS A 45 -13.59 71.59 47.56
CA LYS A 45 -13.41 71.70 46.10
C LYS A 45 -14.70 71.38 45.38
N LEU A 46 -15.77 72.12 45.67
CA LEU A 46 -17.06 71.97 44.99
C LEU A 46 -17.10 72.80 43.69
N ASN A 47 -16.24 72.41 42.75
CA ASN A 47 -16.51 72.54 41.30
C ASN A 47 -16.64 71.13 40.67
N SER A 48 -16.81 70.08 41.49
CA SER A 48 -16.19 68.77 41.28
C SER A 48 -17.06 67.66 40.74
N ASP A 49 -18.32 67.90 40.35
CA ASP A 49 -19.17 66.83 39.79
C ASP A 49 -18.64 66.36 38.41
N LYS A 50 -18.01 67.27 37.65
CA LYS A 50 -17.36 66.97 36.38
C LYS A 50 -16.06 66.17 36.57
N SER A 51 -15.19 66.59 37.49
CA SER A 51 -13.91 65.91 37.75
C SER A 51 -14.09 64.56 38.44
N PHE A 52 -15.11 64.40 39.28
CA PHE A 52 -15.50 63.12 39.86
C PHE A 52 -15.94 62.13 38.78
N LYS A 53 -16.82 62.55 37.87
CA LYS A 53 -17.28 61.73 36.75
C LYS A 53 -16.13 61.34 35.82
N GLU A 54 -15.22 62.28 35.54
CA GLU A 54 -14.06 62.03 34.69
C GLU A 54 -13.10 60.99 35.31
N ASP A 55 -12.71 61.15 36.58
CA ASP A 55 -11.88 60.16 37.29
C ASP A 55 -12.55 58.78 37.37
N TYR A 56 -13.87 58.75 37.61
CA TYR A 56 -14.65 57.51 37.64
C TYR A 56 -14.69 56.81 36.28
N TYR A 57 -14.93 57.55 35.19
CA TYR A 57 -14.94 56.98 33.84
C TYR A 57 -13.55 56.50 33.42
N ILE A 58 -12.47 57.18 33.82
CA ILE A 58 -11.10 56.75 33.55
C ILE A 58 -10.82 55.42 34.25
N GLN A 59 -11.14 55.30 35.55
CA GLN A 59 -10.94 54.04 36.29
C GLN A 59 -11.80 52.90 35.73
N GLN A 60 -13.04 53.17 35.34
CA GLN A 60 -13.92 52.17 34.73
C GLN A 60 -13.36 51.71 33.38
N GLN A 61 -12.89 52.64 32.53
CA GLN A 61 -12.28 52.29 31.24
C GLN A 61 -10.98 51.51 31.40
N GLU A 62 -10.14 51.83 32.39
CA GLU A 62 -8.89 51.10 32.66
C GLU A 62 -9.17 49.65 33.06
N LYS A 63 -10.14 49.43 33.95
CA LYS A 63 -10.56 48.09 34.39
C LYS A 63 -11.24 47.30 33.27
N ASP A 64 -12.11 47.93 32.49
CA ASP A 64 -12.79 47.29 31.34
C ASP A 64 -11.81 46.91 30.23
N THR A 65 -10.86 47.79 29.94
CA THR A 65 -9.81 47.52 28.95
C THR A 65 -8.94 46.36 29.39
N THR A 66 -8.59 46.29 30.69
CA THR A 66 -7.84 45.17 31.26
C THR A 66 -8.62 43.86 31.14
N LEU A 67 -9.92 43.86 31.46
CA LEU A 67 -10.78 42.69 31.35
C LEU A 67 -10.87 42.18 29.89
N ILE A 68 -11.07 43.08 28.93
CA ILE A 68 -11.09 42.76 27.49
C ILE A 68 -9.74 42.18 27.05
N LEU A 69 -8.63 42.79 27.47
CA LEU A 69 -7.27 42.36 27.15
C LEU A 69 -6.95 40.96 27.69
N TRP A 70 -7.55 40.51 28.79
CA TRP A 70 -7.39 39.14 29.28
C TRP A 70 -8.37 38.16 28.63
N LEU A 71 -9.63 38.56 28.45
CA LEU A 71 -10.67 37.64 27.98
C LEU A 71 -10.50 37.27 26.50
N VAL A 72 -10.19 38.26 25.66
CA VAL A 72 -10.09 38.08 24.22
C VAL A 72 -8.99 37.06 23.88
N PRO A 73 -7.75 37.16 24.38
CA PRO A 73 -6.72 36.15 24.15
C PRO A 73 -7.11 34.76 24.66
N ILE A 74 -7.78 34.62 25.80
CA ILE A 74 -8.21 33.32 26.33
C ILE A 74 -9.21 32.66 25.38
N ILE A 75 -10.18 33.41 24.87
CA ILE A 75 -11.19 32.90 23.92
C ILE A 75 -10.51 32.52 22.61
N PHE A 76 -9.68 33.39 22.03
CA PHE A 76 -8.99 33.10 20.78
C PHE A 76 -8.01 31.92 20.89
N THR A 77 -7.28 31.80 22.01
CA THR A 77 -6.38 30.68 22.28
C THR A 77 -7.17 29.38 22.39
N SER A 78 -8.30 29.40 23.10
CA SER A 78 -9.17 28.24 23.25
C SER A 78 -9.76 27.79 21.91
N LEU A 79 -10.26 28.72 21.09
CA LEU A 79 -10.73 28.43 19.72
C LEU A 79 -9.62 27.85 18.85
N GLY A 80 -8.39 28.36 18.97
CA GLY A 80 -7.21 27.83 18.30
C GLY A 80 -6.92 26.37 18.69
N ILE A 81 -6.91 26.06 19.99
CA ILE A 81 -6.67 24.71 20.51
C ILE A 81 -7.75 23.75 20.01
N PHE A 82 -9.03 24.11 20.12
CA PHE A 82 -10.13 23.24 19.64
C PHE A 82 -10.07 22.99 18.12
N SER A 83 -9.70 24.02 17.35
CA SER A 83 -9.52 23.90 15.90
C SER A 83 -8.38 22.97 15.55
N PHE A 84 -7.25 23.08 16.28
CA PHE A 84 -6.09 22.22 16.08
C PHE A 84 -6.39 20.76 16.44
N ILE A 85 -7.03 20.49 17.59
CA ILE A 85 -7.43 19.13 17.98
C ILE A 85 -8.37 18.51 16.94
N THR A 86 -9.34 19.28 16.46
CA THR A 86 -10.29 18.81 15.44
C THR A 86 -9.58 18.49 14.12
N PHE A 87 -8.61 19.32 13.73
CA PHE A 87 -7.80 19.09 12.55
C PHE A 87 -6.93 17.84 12.69
N GLU A 88 -6.25 17.66 13.82
CA GLU A 88 -5.42 16.48 14.09
C GLU A 88 -6.25 15.19 14.05
N GLN A 89 -7.45 15.18 14.62
CA GLN A 89 -8.36 14.04 14.55
C GLN A 89 -8.77 13.71 13.11
N ARG A 90 -9.03 14.73 12.27
CA ARG A 90 -9.33 14.52 10.84
C ARG A 90 -8.12 13.97 10.10
N LEU A 91 -6.92 14.46 10.42
CA LEU A 91 -5.68 14.00 9.81
C LEU A 91 -5.43 12.51 10.12
N ARG A 92 -5.54 12.11 11.39
CA ARG A 92 -5.42 10.71 11.82
C ARG A 92 -6.43 9.81 11.12
N LYS A 93 -7.68 10.25 11.00
CA LYS A 93 -8.71 9.50 10.30
C LYS A 93 -8.38 9.33 8.81
N LEU A 94 -7.87 10.39 8.17
CA LEU A 94 -7.49 10.33 6.75
C LEU A 94 -6.29 9.40 6.53
N GLU A 95 -5.32 9.40 7.44
CA GLU A 95 -4.19 8.46 7.43
C GLU A 95 -4.66 7.00 7.57
N GLU A 96 -5.59 6.73 8.49
CA GLU A 96 -6.17 5.40 8.70
C GLU A 96 -7.00 4.93 7.49
N ASP A 97 -7.81 5.81 6.91
CA ASP A 97 -8.59 5.53 5.70
C ASP A 97 -7.67 5.22 4.50
N GLU A 98 -6.60 5.99 4.30
CA GLU A 98 -5.62 5.75 3.23
C GLU A 98 -4.84 4.45 3.45
N ARG A 99 -4.40 4.18 4.69
CA ARG A 99 -3.75 2.91 5.03
C ARG A 99 -4.65 1.71 4.75
N THR A 100 -5.92 1.78 5.13
CA THR A 100 -6.89 0.71 4.91
C THR A 100 -7.15 0.47 3.42
N LYS A 101 -7.25 1.55 2.62
CA LYS A 101 -7.35 1.43 1.16
C LYS A 101 -6.11 0.78 0.56
N HIS A 102 -4.92 1.16 1.04
CA HIS A 102 -3.66 0.59 0.57
C HIS A 102 -3.56 -0.90 0.89
N GLU A 103 -3.89 -1.32 2.12
CA GLU A 103 -3.91 -2.72 2.54
C GLU A 103 -4.89 -3.55 1.68
N LYS A 104 -6.11 -3.04 1.44
CA LYS A 104 -7.07 -3.70 0.51
C LYS A 104 -6.55 -3.78 -0.93
N HIS A 105 -5.84 -2.76 -1.39
CA HIS A 105 -5.26 -2.77 -2.73
C HIS A 105 -4.16 -3.84 -2.84
N ILE A 106 -3.30 -3.96 -1.83
CA ILE A 106 -2.27 -5.01 -1.77
C ILE A 106 -2.92 -6.40 -1.74
N GLU A 107 -3.95 -6.61 -0.92
CA GLU A 107 -4.65 -7.89 -0.83
C GLU A 107 -5.26 -8.29 -2.18
N ASN A 108 -6.00 -7.37 -2.82
CA ASN A 108 -6.58 -7.60 -4.15
C ASN A 108 -5.51 -7.87 -5.22
N TYR A 109 -4.42 -7.10 -5.21
CA TYR A 109 -3.32 -7.30 -6.14
C TYR A 109 -2.66 -8.66 -5.94
N THR A 110 -2.43 -9.05 -4.69
CA THR A 110 -1.81 -10.35 -4.34
C THR A 110 -2.69 -11.51 -4.78
N GLY A 111 -4.01 -11.42 -4.54
CA GLY A 111 -4.98 -12.41 -5.02
C GLY A 111 -4.99 -12.53 -6.54
N LEU A 112 -5.10 -11.41 -7.25
CA LEU A 112 -5.07 -11.38 -8.71
C LEU A 112 -3.74 -11.90 -9.28
N HIS A 113 -2.62 -11.49 -8.68
CA HIS A 113 -1.29 -11.92 -9.08
C HIS A 113 -1.14 -13.43 -8.95
N LYS A 114 -1.59 -14.01 -7.83
CA LYS A 114 -1.62 -15.47 -7.64
C LYS A 114 -2.47 -16.16 -8.71
N SER A 115 -3.68 -15.67 -8.97
CA SER A 115 -4.53 -16.24 -10.03
C SER A 115 -3.90 -16.16 -11.42
N ILE A 116 -3.18 -15.07 -11.73
CA ILE A 116 -2.44 -14.95 -12.99
C ILE A 116 -1.31 -15.97 -13.06
N LEU A 117 -0.56 -16.18 -11.97
CA LEU A 117 0.50 -17.18 -11.90
C LEU A 117 -0.05 -18.60 -12.05
N ASP A 118 -1.17 -18.91 -11.40
CA ASP A 118 -1.85 -20.21 -11.51
C ASP A 118 -2.30 -20.47 -12.96
N LEU A 119 -3.00 -19.53 -13.60
CA LEU A 119 -3.41 -19.63 -15.01
C LEU A 119 -2.22 -19.81 -15.96
N LYS A 120 -1.15 -19.05 -15.71
CA LYS A 120 0.11 -19.14 -16.46
C LYS A 120 0.76 -20.52 -16.30
N SER A 121 0.69 -21.10 -15.11
CA SER A 121 1.21 -22.42 -14.80
C SER A 121 0.41 -23.50 -15.53
N GLU A 122 -0.92 -23.44 -15.43
CA GLU A 122 -1.84 -24.35 -16.14
C GLU A 122 -1.66 -24.28 -17.66
N TYR A 123 -1.54 -23.07 -18.22
CA TYR A 123 -1.23 -22.88 -19.63
C TYR A 123 0.07 -23.58 -20.06
N CYS A 124 1.13 -23.46 -19.28
CA CYS A 124 2.39 -24.14 -19.56
C CYS A 124 2.23 -25.67 -19.50
N PHE A 125 1.52 -26.18 -18.50
CA PHE A 125 1.27 -27.60 -18.34
C PHE A 125 0.48 -28.19 -19.52
N GLU A 126 -0.63 -27.56 -19.90
CA GLU A 126 -1.46 -27.98 -21.04
C GLU A 126 -0.68 -27.94 -22.36
N ASN A 127 0.08 -26.88 -22.61
CA ASN A 127 0.90 -26.79 -23.83
C ASN A 127 2.01 -27.85 -23.85
N ALA A 128 2.58 -28.21 -22.71
CA ALA A 128 3.54 -29.31 -22.66
C ALA A 128 2.89 -30.62 -23.12
N TRP A 129 1.67 -30.92 -22.63
CA TRP A 129 0.96 -32.14 -23.00
C TRP A 129 0.56 -32.18 -24.48
N VAL A 130 0.07 -31.05 -25.02
CA VAL A 130 -0.23 -30.92 -26.45
C VAL A 130 1.01 -31.19 -27.30
N ASN A 131 2.17 -30.67 -26.90
CA ASN A 131 3.43 -30.91 -27.62
C ASN A 131 3.88 -32.37 -27.51
N PHE A 132 3.73 -33.01 -26.35
CA PHE A 132 4.03 -34.45 -26.23
C PHE A 132 3.06 -35.34 -27.01
N SER A 133 1.80 -34.93 -27.18
CA SER A 133 0.87 -35.62 -28.08
C SER A 133 1.34 -35.50 -29.53
N LYS A 134 1.69 -34.29 -29.97
CA LYS A 134 2.22 -34.05 -31.33
C LYS A 134 3.53 -34.80 -31.57
N SER A 135 4.43 -34.86 -30.59
CA SER A 135 5.66 -35.64 -30.73
C SER A 135 5.32 -37.12 -30.92
N THR A 136 4.38 -37.66 -30.15
CA THR A 136 3.91 -39.05 -30.30
C THR A 136 3.35 -39.31 -31.70
N ASP A 137 2.57 -38.39 -32.27
CA ASP A 137 2.07 -38.52 -33.65
C ASP A 137 3.23 -38.51 -34.67
N MET A 138 4.20 -37.61 -34.49
CA MET A 138 5.39 -37.53 -35.37
C MET A 138 6.27 -38.78 -35.28
N PHE A 139 6.35 -39.38 -34.09
CA PHE A 139 7.03 -40.66 -33.88
C PHE A 139 6.39 -41.77 -34.73
N TYR A 140 5.05 -41.92 -34.68
CA TYR A 140 4.36 -42.93 -35.48
C TYR A 140 4.44 -42.67 -36.99
N ASN A 141 4.61 -41.41 -37.39
CA ASN A 141 4.83 -41.02 -38.78
C ASN A 141 6.28 -41.14 -39.25
N ASN A 142 7.18 -41.71 -38.43
CA ASN A 142 8.63 -41.80 -38.70
C ASN A 142 9.29 -40.44 -39.01
N ASN A 143 8.75 -39.36 -38.46
CA ASN A 143 9.29 -38.00 -38.63
C ASN A 143 10.11 -37.63 -37.39
N LEU A 144 11.37 -38.06 -37.38
CA LEU A 144 12.26 -37.90 -36.24
C LEU A 144 12.54 -36.44 -35.92
N ASP A 145 12.70 -35.60 -36.93
CA ASP A 145 13.03 -34.18 -36.75
C ASP A 145 11.92 -33.46 -35.97
N TRP A 146 10.67 -33.64 -36.41
CA TRP A 146 9.52 -33.05 -35.73
C TRP A 146 9.22 -33.72 -34.39
N TYR A 147 9.49 -35.01 -34.23
CA TYR A 147 9.44 -35.68 -32.93
C TYR A 147 10.37 -35.01 -31.91
N VAL A 148 11.63 -34.77 -32.29
CA VAL A 148 12.61 -34.10 -31.42
C VAL A 148 12.15 -32.68 -31.11
N HIS A 149 11.75 -31.91 -32.13
CA HIS A 149 11.27 -30.54 -31.95
C HIS A 149 10.11 -30.44 -30.95
N PHE A 150 9.05 -31.23 -31.14
CA PHE A 150 7.89 -31.19 -30.25
C PHE A 150 8.23 -31.71 -28.85
N THR A 151 9.11 -32.71 -28.73
CA THR A 151 9.53 -33.19 -27.41
C THR A 151 10.30 -32.12 -26.64
N ILE A 152 11.28 -31.46 -27.28
CA ILE A 152 12.03 -30.36 -26.66
C ILE A 152 11.11 -29.18 -26.32
N THR A 153 10.17 -28.84 -27.20
CA THR A 153 9.17 -27.80 -26.95
C THR A 153 8.30 -28.14 -25.73
N GLY A 154 7.84 -29.39 -25.60
CA GLY A 154 7.10 -29.85 -24.43
C GLY A 154 7.94 -29.78 -23.14
N CYS A 155 9.21 -30.18 -23.19
CA CYS A 155 10.15 -30.04 -22.07
C CYS A 155 10.36 -28.58 -21.66
N LYS A 156 10.41 -27.65 -22.64
CA LYS A 156 10.50 -26.21 -22.37
C LYS A 156 9.27 -25.69 -21.63
N TYR A 157 8.07 -26.07 -22.06
CA TYR A 157 6.86 -25.68 -21.34
C TYR A 157 6.79 -26.26 -19.91
N LEU A 158 7.25 -27.50 -19.69
CA LEU A 158 7.38 -28.04 -18.33
C LEU A 158 8.45 -27.32 -17.49
N SER A 159 9.53 -26.86 -18.12
CA SER A 159 10.55 -26.01 -17.46
C SER A 159 9.93 -24.70 -16.99
N ASP A 160 9.19 -24.01 -17.87
CA ASP A 160 8.47 -22.78 -17.51
C ASP A 160 7.45 -23.02 -16.38
N TYR A 161 6.75 -24.16 -16.40
CA TYR A 161 5.85 -24.58 -15.33
C TYR A 161 6.60 -24.73 -13.99
N ILE A 162 7.76 -25.39 -13.99
CA ILE A 162 8.58 -25.57 -12.79
C ILE A 162 8.98 -24.22 -12.19
N VAL A 163 9.49 -23.31 -13.01
CA VAL A 163 9.90 -21.95 -12.57
C VAL A 163 8.72 -21.23 -11.92
N ARG A 164 7.53 -21.29 -12.53
CA ARG A 164 6.32 -20.66 -11.99
C ARG A 164 5.82 -21.32 -10.70
N GLN A 165 5.94 -22.64 -10.57
CA GLN A 165 5.57 -23.35 -9.34
C GLN A 165 6.49 -23.00 -8.15
N TYR A 166 7.76 -22.62 -8.40
CA TYR A 166 8.62 -22.07 -7.36
C TYR A 166 8.15 -20.69 -6.88
N GLU A 167 7.63 -19.84 -7.77
CA GLU A 167 7.09 -18.52 -7.41
C GLU A 167 5.83 -18.60 -6.52
N VAL A 168 5.07 -19.69 -6.60
CA VAL A 168 3.85 -19.94 -5.78
C VAL A 168 4.06 -20.97 -4.65
N GLU A 169 5.32 -21.28 -4.30
CA GLU A 169 5.71 -22.20 -3.21
C GLU A 169 5.21 -23.66 -3.32
N ASN A 170 4.79 -24.10 -4.50
CA ASN A 170 4.23 -25.45 -4.69
C ASN A 170 5.29 -26.45 -5.21
N LEU A 171 6.10 -26.95 -4.29
CA LEU A 171 7.30 -27.77 -4.56
C LEU A 171 7.02 -29.21 -5.01
N LYS A 172 5.80 -29.75 -4.83
CA LYS A 172 5.49 -31.14 -5.24
C LYS A 172 5.29 -31.27 -6.74
N GLY A 173 4.66 -30.28 -7.37
CA GLY A 173 4.45 -30.25 -8.81
C GLY A 173 5.76 -30.17 -9.60
N SER A 174 6.76 -29.47 -9.06
CA SER A 174 8.05 -29.28 -9.73
C SER A 174 8.88 -30.58 -9.81
N LYS A 175 8.87 -31.43 -8.78
CA LYS A 175 9.60 -32.71 -8.81
C LYS A 175 9.07 -33.63 -9.92
N ARG A 176 7.74 -33.81 -10.01
CA ARG A 176 7.15 -34.68 -11.03
C ARG A 176 7.40 -34.18 -12.44
N ALA A 177 7.34 -32.86 -12.65
CA ALA A 177 7.66 -32.26 -13.94
C ALA A 177 9.13 -32.50 -14.36
N LYS A 178 10.07 -32.42 -13.42
CA LYS A 178 11.49 -32.74 -13.67
C LYS A 178 11.69 -34.20 -14.09
N GLU A 179 11.02 -35.13 -13.41
CA GLU A 179 11.03 -36.55 -13.78
C GLU A 179 10.53 -36.77 -15.20
N ILE A 180 9.40 -36.15 -15.58
CA ILE A 180 8.84 -36.24 -16.93
C ILE A 180 9.82 -35.68 -17.97
N ILE A 181 10.44 -34.52 -17.70
CA ILE A 181 11.47 -33.96 -18.60
C ILE A 181 12.61 -34.95 -18.77
N PHE A 182 13.13 -35.51 -17.68
CA PHE A 182 14.23 -36.46 -17.74
C PHE A 182 13.86 -37.73 -18.53
N GLU A 183 12.68 -38.30 -18.29
CA GLU A 183 12.14 -39.45 -19.03
C GLU A 183 12.06 -39.16 -20.53
N ARG A 184 11.46 -38.02 -20.92
CA ARG A 184 11.30 -37.62 -22.32
C ARG A 184 12.62 -37.36 -23.04
N LEU A 185 13.57 -36.68 -22.38
CA LEU A 185 14.88 -36.44 -22.97
C LEU A 185 15.68 -37.73 -23.12
N THR A 186 15.54 -38.68 -22.19
CA THR A 186 16.18 -40.00 -22.28
C THR A 186 15.61 -40.80 -23.46
N GLU A 187 14.30 -40.76 -23.65
CA GLU A 187 13.61 -41.38 -24.79
C GLU A 187 14.15 -40.80 -26.12
N VAL A 188 14.24 -39.48 -26.22
CA VAL A 188 14.80 -38.78 -27.39
C VAL A 188 16.23 -39.23 -27.68
N ILE A 189 17.10 -39.31 -26.67
CA ILE A 189 18.49 -39.74 -26.85
C ILE A 189 18.56 -41.17 -27.39
N SER A 190 17.74 -42.09 -26.86
CA SER A 190 17.67 -43.46 -27.36
C SER A 190 17.32 -43.47 -28.84
N ARG A 191 16.30 -42.70 -29.24
CA ARG A 191 15.86 -42.63 -30.64
C ARG A 191 16.88 -41.97 -31.57
N ILE A 192 17.43 -40.83 -31.20
CA ILE A 192 18.49 -40.18 -32.01
C ILE A 192 19.72 -41.09 -32.14
N SER A 193 19.97 -42.00 -31.19
CA SER A 193 21.06 -42.98 -31.33
C SER A 193 20.76 -44.13 -32.29
N GLU A 194 19.48 -44.46 -32.52
CA GLU A 194 19.01 -45.49 -33.46
C GLU A 194 18.97 -44.99 -34.91
N PHE A 195 18.74 -43.69 -35.12
CA PHE A 195 18.61 -43.07 -36.43
C PHE A 195 19.83 -42.19 -36.74
N ASN A 196 20.62 -42.56 -37.74
CA ASN A 196 21.94 -41.96 -37.99
C ASN A 196 21.92 -40.50 -38.49
N GLU A 197 20.78 -39.94 -38.92
CA GLU A 197 20.73 -38.58 -39.48
C GLU A 197 19.42 -37.87 -39.11
N VAL A 198 19.53 -36.85 -38.24
CA VAL A 198 18.53 -35.82 -37.95
C VAL A 198 18.96 -34.62 -38.81
N LYS A 199 18.17 -34.22 -39.82
CA LYS A 199 18.67 -33.28 -40.87
C LYS A 199 17.98 -31.93 -40.89
N ASP A 200 16.71 -31.84 -40.50
CA ASP A 200 15.89 -30.63 -40.71
C ASP A 200 15.05 -30.25 -39.47
N VAL A 201 15.55 -30.51 -38.25
CA VAL A 201 14.95 -29.93 -37.03
C VAL A 201 15.14 -28.42 -37.10
N GLU A 202 14.10 -27.59 -36.97
CA GLU A 202 14.23 -26.12 -36.84
C GLU A 202 15.31 -25.77 -35.79
N PRO A 203 16.58 -25.51 -36.19
CA PRO A 203 17.70 -25.68 -35.26
C PRO A 203 17.75 -24.53 -34.26
N ILE A 204 17.35 -23.35 -34.72
CA ILE A 204 17.42 -22.09 -33.97
C ILE A 204 16.45 -22.12 -32.78
N VAL A 205 15.18 -22.49 -33.02
CA VAL A 205 14.14 -22.53 -31.97
C VAL A 205 14.46 -23.63 -30.96
N THR A 206 14.88 -24.80 -31.45
CA THR A 206 15.20 -25.95 -30.60
C THR A 206 16.42 -25.69 -29.73
N ALA A 207 17.49 -25.09 -30.28
CA ALA A 207 18.68 -24.72 -29.51
C ALA A 207 18.39 -23.65 -28.46
N GLN A 208 17.53 -22.67 -28.77
CA GLN A 208 17.08 -21.67 -27.80
C GLN A 208 16.34 -22.34 -26.64
N TYR A 209 15.39 -23.23 -26.92
CA TYR A 209 14.66 -23.95 -25.87
C TYR A 209 15.56 -24.85 -25.03
N ILE A 210 16.56 -25.49 -25.63
CA ILE A 210 17.55 -26.27 -24.87
C ILE A 210 18.30 -25.37 -23.88
N LYS A 211 18.71 -24.17 -24.29
CA LYS A 211 19.33 -23.20 -23.39
C LYS A 211 18.40 -22.82 -22.24
N GLU A 212 17.14 -22.51 -22.54
CA GLU A 212 16.13 -22.13 -21.53
C GLU A 212 15.84 -23.28 -20.54
N ILE A 213 15.84 -24.55 -20.98
CA ILE A 213 15.69 -25.70 -20.09
C ILE A 213 16.92 -25.84 -19.17
N ARG A 214 18.13 -25.52 -19.63
CA ARG A 214 19.36 -25.60 -18.83
C ARG A 214 19.38 -24.63 -17.65
N ASP A 215 18.68 -23.50 -17.77
CA ASP A 215 18.60 -22.48 -16.73
C ASP A 215 17.91 -23.00 -15.45
N MET A 216 17.22 -24.15 -15.50
CA MET A 216 16.74 -24.85 -14.30
C MET A 216 17.85 -25.39 -13.39
N GLY A 217 19.09 -25.52 -13.89
CA GLY A 217 20.24 -25.98 -13.09
C GLY A 217 20.25 -27.48 -12.75
N GLU A 218 19.43 -28.30 -13.41
CA GLU A 218 19.34 -29.74 -13.14
C GLU A 218 20.44 -30.52 -13.87
N THR A 219 21.36 -31.12 -13.09
CA THR A 219 22.59 -31.73 -13.63
C THR A 219 22.31 -32.87 -14.61
N ASP A 220 21.37 -33.76 -14.31
CA ASP A 220 21.09 -34.91 -15.16
C ASP A 220 20.31 -34.55 -16.43
N ILE A 221 19.41 -33.56 -16.34
CA ILE A 221 18.76 -32.96 -17.50
C ILE A 221 19.81 -32.30 -18.41
N ASN A 222 20.76 -31.56 -17.83
CA ASN A 222 21.84 -30.92 -18.58
C ASN A 222 22.73 -31.92 -19.32
N LYS A 223 23.02 -33.09 -18.71
CA LYS A 223 23.73 -34.19 -19.39
C LYS A 223 22.93 -34.70 -20.58
N CYS A 224 21.62 -34.90 -20.44
CA CYS A 224 20.76 -35.33 -21.54
C CYS A 224 20.75 -34.31 -22.69
N LEU A 225 20.52 -33.03 -22.38
CA LEU A 225 20.53 -31.94 -23.35
C LEU A 225 21.87 -31.80 -24.09
N SER A 226 23.00 -32.01 -23.40
CA SER A 226 24.33 -31.97 -24.03
C SER A 226 24.52 -33.07 -25.09
N LYS A 227 23.94 -34.26 -24.85
CA LYS A 227 23.96 -35.36 -25.84
C LYS A 227 23.06 -35.06 -27.04
N ILE A 228 21.92 -34.42 -26.81
CA ILE A 228 20.99 -34.00 -27.87
C ILE A 228 21.64 -32.91 -28.72
N ASP A 229 22.17 -31.84 -28.11
CA ASP A 229 22.89 -30.77 -28.82
C ASP A 229 24.04 -31.31 -29.68
N ALA A 230 24.86 -32.22 -29.13
CA ALA A 230 25.99 -32.80 -29.87
C ALA A 230 25.56 -33.61 -31.12
N LYS A 231 24.30 -34.09 -31.14
CA LYS A 231 23.71 -34.81 -32.26
C LYS A 231 22.98 -33.88 -33.23
N LEU A 232 22.40 -32.79 -32.74
CA LEU A 232 21.74 -31.75 -33.55
C LEU A 232 22.74 -30.83 -34.27
N ILE A 233 23.94 -30.60 -33.70
CA ILE A 233 24.97 -29.69 -34.25
C ILE A 233 25.87 -30.38 -35.31
N LYS A 234 25.48 -31.53 -35.87
CA LYS A 234 26.25 -32.18 -36.94
C LYS A 234 25.45 -32.30 -38.24
N LYS A 235 25.63 -31.32 -39.13
CA LYS A 235 26.01 -31.48 -40.55
C LYS A 235 26.05 -30.11 -41.24
N ASP A 236 27.23 -29.48 -41.21
CA ASP A 236 27.78 -28.77 -42.37
C ASP A 236 28.84 -29.69 -43.00
#